data_AF-T0NGV8-F1
#
_entry.id   AF-T0NGV8-F1
#
_cell.length_a   1.000
_cell.length_b   1.000
_cell.length_c   1.000
_cell.angle_alpha   90.00
_cell.angle_beta   90.00
_cell.angle_gamma   90.00
#
_symmetry.space_group_name_H-M   'P 1'
#
loop_
_entity.id
_entity.type
_entity.pdbx_description
1 polymer ?
#
loop_
_entity_poly.entity_id
_entity_poly.type
_entity_poly.pdbx_seq_one_letter_code
_entity_poly.pdbx_strand_id
1 'polypeptide(L)'
;MSDEEGTWPTWNQFKTWIAEKIESALFSISPIFNYIEALTGKTIITGKSLKDEERMAKADQFEDMVVSGTFVGSVKNISVGKKTIIKSKGLPTKGKIRYVPPKNWTTSQPLPRSGAGFTDRFGNVWTKGPSRTAGQAFEWDVQLSKSGKSQLGHFSRDGSHLNISLDGKITHK
;
A
#
# COMPACT_ATOMS: atom_id res chain seq x y z
N MET A 1 1.46 -34.98 -24.91
CA MET A 1 -0.01 -34.87 -25.09
C MET A 1 -0.42 -33.67 -24.27
N SER A 2 -0.76 -32.61 -25.00
CA SER A 2 -1.33 -31.29 -24.66
C SER A 2 -1.25 -30.77 -23.23
N ASP A 3 -0.51 -29.67 -23.07
CA ASP A 3 -0.59 -28.74 -21.94
C ASP A 3 -1.98 -28.09 -21.88
N GLU A 4 -2.60 -28.07 -20.70
CA GLU A 4 -3.84 -27.32 -20.45
C GLU A 4 -3.51 -25.83 -20.37
N GLU A 5 -3.74 -25.11 -21.47
CA GLU A 5 -3.73 -23.65 -21.49
C GLU A 5 -4.86 -23.11 -20.59
N GLY A 6 -4.48 -22.66 -19.38
CA GLY A 6 -5.35 -21.95 -18.46
C GLY A 6 -5.88 -20.66 -19.07
N THR A 7 -7.13 -20.69 -19.53
CA THR A 7 -7.83 -19.50 -20.01
C THR A 7 -8.09 -18.55 -18.85
N TRP A 8 -7.57 -17.32 -18.96
CA TRP A 8 -7.86 -16.27 -17.99
C TRP A 8 -9.35 -15.90 -18.04
N PRO A 9 -10.01 -15.69 -16.89
CA PRO A 9 -11.40 -15.25 -16.87
C PRO A 9 -11.53 -13.91 -17.62
N THR A 10 -12.63 -13.76 -18.36
CA THR A 10 -12.99 -12.46 -18.92
C THR A 10 -13.10 -11.41 -17.82
N TRP A 11 -12.96 -10.13 -18.17
CA TRP A 11 -13.00 -9.04 -17.19
C TRP A 11 -14.29 -9.05 -16.34
N ASN A 12 -15.43 -9.44 -16.92
CA ASN A 12 -16.69 -9.58 -16.20
C ASN A 12 -16.68 -10.77 -15.24
N GLN A 13 -16.13 -11.92 -15.64
CA GLN A 13 -15.96 -13.07 -14.76
C GLN A 13 -15.00 -12.78 -13.60
N PHE A 14 -13.93 -12.02 -13.85
CA PHE A 14 -13.01 -11.59 -12.79
C PHE A 14 -13.67 -10.63 -11.80
N LYS A 15 -14.48 -9.67 -12.27
CA LYS A 15 -15.27 -8.77 -11.41
C LYS A 15 -16.25 -9.53 -10.53
N THR A 16 -17.02 -10.45 -11.10
CA THR A 16 -17.97 -11.29 -10.34
C THR A 16 -17.23 -12.13 -9.29
N TRP A 17 -16.11 -12.74 -9.67
CA TRP A 17 -15.28 -13.53 -8.74
C TRP A 17 -14.74 -12.69 -7.58
N ILE A 18 -14.29 -11.46 -7.82
CA ILE A 18 -13.86 -10.54 -6.76
C ILE A 18 -15.03 -10.14 -5.85
N ALA A 19 -16.20 -9.82 -6.42
CA ALA A 19 -17.38 -9.43 -5.67
C ALA A 19 -17.85 -10.56 -4.73
N GLU A 20 -17.95 -11.79 -5.23
CA GLU A 20 -18.32 -12.97 -4.44
C GLU A 20 -17.31 -13.24 -3.31
N LYS A 21 -16.01 -13.06 -3.58
CA LYS A 21 -14.97 -13.22 -2.55
C LYS A 21 -15.08 -12.15 -1.46
N ILE A 22 -15.40 -10.91 -1.81
CA ILE A 22 -15.62 -9.83 -0.85
C ILE A 22 -16.89 -10.11 -0.02
N GLU A 23 -18.01 -10.48 -0.65
CA GLU A 23 -19.26 -10.79 0.05
C GLU A 23 -19.11 -11.98 1.01
N SER A 24 -18.44 -13.05 0.59
CA SER A 24 -18.17 -14.21 1.46
C SER A 24 -17.30 -13.84 2.68
N ALA A 25 -16.34 -12.93 2.50
CA ALA A 25 -15.49 -12.44 3.59
C ALA A 25 -16.26 -11.53 4.55
N LEU A 26 -17.20 -10.72 4.04
CA LEU A 26 -18.08 -9.87 4.85
C LEU A 26 -19.12 -10.70 5.64
N PHE A 27 -19.62 -11.79 5.07
CA PHE A 27 -20.55 -12.70 5.74
C PHE A 27 -19.91 -13.43 6.93
N SER A 28 -18.63 -13.82 6.83
CA SER A 28 -17.95 -14.57 7.90
C SER A 28 -17.59 -13.73 9.13
N ILE A 29 -17.44 -12.42 8.98
CA ILE A 29 -17.10 -11.48 10.07
C ILE A 29 -18.33 -10.83 10.73
N SER A 30 -19.52 -11.00 10.13
CA SER A 30 -20.80 -10.47 10.63
C SER A 30 -21.12 -10.83 12.10
N PRO A 31 -20.83 -12.06 12.59
CA PRO A 31 -21.07 -12.41 14.00
C PRO A 31 -20.20 -11.63 15.00
N ILE A 32 -18.99 -11.21 14.59
CA ILE A 32 -18.04 -10.49 15.45
C ILE A 32 -18.49 -9.04 15.66
N PHE A 33 -19.08 -8.41 14.64
CA PHE A 33 -19.62 -7.06 14.74
C PHE A 33 -20.83 -6.99 15.67
N ASN A 34 -21.76 -7.95 15.56
CA ASN A 34 -22.95 -8.00 16.42
C ASN A 34 -22.60 -8.19 17.91
N TYR A 35 -21.52 -8.93 18.21
CA TYR A 35 -21.03 -9.12 19.59
C TYR A 35 -20.44 -7.83 20.19
N ILE A 36 -19.77 -7.00 19.38
CA ILE A 36 -19.19 -5.72 19.83
C ILE A 36 -20.29 -4.66 20.02
N GLU A 37 -21.33 -4.65 19.19
CA GLU A 37 -22.48 -3.75 19.34
C GLU A 37 -23.24 -4.04 20.63
N ALA A 38 -23.48 -5.32 20.96
CA ALA A 38 -24.15 -5.73 22.19
C ALA A 38 -23.38 -5.34 23.47
N LEU A 39 -22.05 -5.30 23.42
CA LEU A 39 -21.20 -4.95 24.57
C LEU A 39 -21.00 -3.44 24.75
N THR A 40 -21.12 -2.65 23.67
CA THR A 40 -20.75 -1.22 23.70
C THR A 40 -21.92 -0.27 23.50
N GLY A 41 -23.11 -0.79 23.13
CA GLY A 41 -24.31 0.00 22.88
C GLY A 41 -24.16 0.99 21.71
N LYS A 42 -23.12 0.86 20.89
CA LYS A 42 -22.86 1.69 19.71
C LYS A 42 -23.03 0.84 18.46
N THR A 43 -23.90 1.28 17.56
CA THR A 43 -24.01 0.73 16.21
C THR A 43 -22.72 1.01 15.45
N ILE A 44 -22.00 -0.04 15.05
CA ILE A 44 -20.84 0.02 14.17
C ILE A 44 -21.34 -0.30 12.77
N ILE A 45 -21.93 0.70 12.13
CA ILE A 45 -22.19 0.64 10.69
C ILE A 45 -20.82 0.67 10.01
N THR A 46 -20.58 -0.32 9.13
CA THR A 46 -19.42 -0.42 8.25
C THR A 46 -19.15 0.92 7.56
N GLY A 47 -18.20 1.68 8.11
CA GLY A 47 -17.92 3.04 7.67
C GLY A 47 -17.27 3.06 6.29
N LYS A 48 -18.07 3.15 5.22
CA LYS A 48 -17.70 3.98 4.08
C LYS A 48 -17.69 5.42 4.60
N SER A 49 -16.54 6.08 4.52
CA SER A 49 -16.47 7.51 4.81
C SER A 49 -17.46 8.23 3.90
N LEU A 50 -18.19 9.24 4.39
CA LEU A 50 -19.08 10.07 3.56
C LEU A 50 -18.36 10.67 2.33
N LYS A 51 -17.03 10.85 2.43
CA LYS A 51 -16.17 11.27 1.30
C LYS A 51 -15.92 10.18 0.27
N ASP A 52 -16.00 8.91 0.67
CA ASP A 52 -15.86 7.75 -0.21
C ASP A 52 -17.19 7.47 -0.93
N GLU A 53 -18.35 7.68 -0.31
CA GLU A 53 -19.64 7.61 -1.00
C GLU A 53 -19.76 8.69 -2.09
N GLU A 54 -19.39 9.94 -1.80
CA GLU A 54 -19.34 10.99 -2.83
C GLU A 54 -18.34 10.67 -3.96
N ARG A 55 -17.24 9.98 -3.64
CA ARG A 55 -16.25 9.55 -4.63
C ARG A 55 -16.73 8.37 -5.46
N MET A 56 -17.44 7.42 -4.86
CA MET A 56 -18.02 6.26 -5.56
C MET A 56 -19.20 6.72 -6.42
N ALA A 57 -20.06 7.62 -5.94
CA ALA A 57 -21.12 8.20 -6.75
C ALA A 57 -20.58 8.99 -7.96
N LYS A 58 -19.45 9.71 -7.79
CA LYS A 58 -18.75 10.35 -8.92
C LYS A 58 -18.07 9.34 -9.85
N ALA A 59 -17.65 8.19 -9.34
CA ALA A 59 -17.05 7.13 -10.15
C ALA A 59 -18.11 6.40 -10.97
N ASP A 60 -19.27 6.09 -10.39
CA ASP A 60 -20.40 5.44 -11.06
C ASP A 60 -20.98 6.35 -12.15
N GLN A 61 -21.17 7.65 -11.85
CA GLN A 61 -21.58 8.63 -12.87
C GLN A 61 -20.55 8.77 -14.00
N PHE A 62 -19.26 8.63 -13.70
CA PHE A 62 -18.21 8.66 -14.71
C PHE A 62 -18.18 7.38 -15.56
N GLU A 63 -18.38 6.20 -14.95
CA GLU A 63 -18.51 4.93 -15.69
C GLU A 63 -19.72 4.95 -16.63
N ASP A 64 -20.87 5.43 -16.17
CA ASP A 64 -22.08 5.54 -16.98
C ASP A 64 -21.89 6.50 -18.17
N MET A 65 -21.13 7.59 -17.97
CA MET A 65 -20.78 8.54 -19.04
C MET A 65 -19.78 7.97 -20.06
N VAL A 66 -18.88 7.07 -19.63
CA VAL A 66 -17.93 6.37 -20.52
C VAL A 66 -18.63 5.23 -21.29
N VAL A 67 -19.51 4.47 -20.63
CA VAL A 67 -20.25 3.34 -21.23
C VAL A 67 -21.32 3.83 -22.21
N SER A 68 -21.99 4.95 -21.92
CA SER A 68 -22.97 5.56 -22.84
C SER A 68 -22.35 6.25 -24.05
N GLY A 69 -21.01 6.27 -24.17
CA GLY A 69 -20.30 6.87 -25.32
C GLY A 69 -20.43 8.39 -25.42
N THR A 70 -20.97 9.06 -24.39
CA THR A 70 -21.17 10.51 -24.34
C THR A 70 -19.92 11.26 -23.88
N PHE A 71 -18.92 10.55 -23.36
CA PHE A 71 -17.64 11.12 -22.95
C PHE A 71 -16.69 11.38 -24.15
N VAL A 72 -16.82 12.55 -24.77
CA VAL A 72 -15.76 13.14 -25.63
C VAL A 72 -14.87 14.02 -24.76
N GLY A 73 -14.24 13.42 -23.75
CA GLY A 73 -13.39 14.12 -22.80
C GLY A 73 -11.97 13.57 -22.84
N SER A 74 -10.99 14.44 -23.03
CA SER A 74 -9.58 14.10 -22.86
C SER A 74 -9.40 13.50 -21.46
N VAL A 75 -9.04 12.22 -21.37
CA VAL A 75 -8.70 11.56 -20.11
C VAL A 75 -7.59 12.40 -19.48
N LYS A 76 -7.92 13.22 -18.49
CA LYS A 76 -6.91 14.00 -17.76
C LYS A 76 -5.94 12.97 -17.20
N ASN A 77 -4.73 12.91 -17.76
CA ASN A 77 -3.65 12.08 -17.26
C ASN A 77 -3.52 12.32 -15.75
N ILE A 78 -4.00 11.37 -14.93
CA ILE A 78 -3.94 11.49 -13.48
C ILE A 78 -2.46 11.35 -13.12
N SER A 79 -1.81 12.49 -12.92
CA SER A 79 -0.44 12.53 -12.41
C SER A 79 -0.42 11.94 -11.00
N VAL A 80 0.08 10.70 -10.88
CA VAL A 80 0.26 10.06 -9.58
C VAL A 80 1.42 10.75 -8.87
N GLY A 81 1.15 11.40 -7.74
CA GLY A 81 2.19 12.09 -6.97
C GLY A 81 3.22 11.16 -6.34
N LYS A 82 4.44 11.67 -6.09
CA LYS A 82 5.57 10.94 -5.49
C LYS A 82 5.19 10.18 -4.21
N LYS A 83 4.47 10.85 -3.31
CA LYS A 83 4.04 10.29 -2.02
C LYS A 83 3.10 9.09 -2.19
N THR A 84 2.25 9.09 -3.22
CA THR A 84 1.34 7.98 -3.52
C THR A 84 2.10 6.73 -3.93
N ILE A 85 3.11 6.88 -4.79
CA ILE A 85 3.96 5.76 -5.22
C ILE A 85 4.76 5.19 -4.04
N ILE A 86 5.33 6.04 -3.19
CA ILE A 86 6.09 5.59 -2.02
C ILE A 86 5.17 4.81 -1.05
N LYS A 87 3.98 5.34 -0.77
CA LYS A 87 2.98 4.67 0.07
C LYS A 87 2.50 3.35 -0.51
N SER A 88 2.28 3.25 -1.82
CA SER A 88 1.83 2.00 -2.45
C SER A 88 2.86 0.88 -2.36
N LYS A 89 4.15 1.20 -2.14
CA LYS A 89 5.20 0.23 -1.83
C LYS A 89 5.35 -0.08 -0.34
N GLY A 90 4.53 0.52 0.52
CA GLY A 90 4.62 0.37 1.98
C GLY A 90 5.82 1.09 2.60
N LEU A 91 6.48 1.98 1.87
CA LEU A 91 7.61 2.75 2.37
C LEU A 91 7.11 3.90 3.28
N PRO A 92 7.76 4.16 4.43
CA PRO A 92 7.29 5.16 5.38
C PRO A 92 7.43 6.58 4.83
N THR A 93 6.31 7.31 4.82
CA THR A 93 6.24 8.72 4.40
C THR A 93 6.07 9.70 5.57
N LYS A 94 6.01 9.17 6.80
CA LYS A 94 5.88 9.88 8.08
C LYS A 94 6.85 9.24 9.10
N GLY A 95 6.97 9.84 10.28
CA GLY A 95 7.87 9.36 11.33
C GLY A 95 9.25 9.99 11.29
N LYS A 96 10.11 9.55 12.23
CA LYS A 96 11.48 10.07 12.39
C LYS A 96 12.38 9.64 11.23
N ILE A 97 12.24 8.39 10.77
CA ILE A 97 12.96 7.88 9.61
C ILE A 97 11.97 7.61 8.48
N ARG A 98 12.22 8.23 7.32
CA ARG A 98 11.35 8.15 6.14
C ARG A 98 12.15 7.69 4.94
N TYR A 99 11.49 7.01 4.00
CA TYR A 99 12.07 6.79 2.69
C TYR A 99 12.13 8.11 1.93
N VAL A 100 13.29 8.43 1.39
CA VAL A 100 13.51 9.63 0.57
C VAL A 100 13.98 9.16 -0.81
N PRO A 101 13.20 9.34 -1.89
CA PRO A 101 13.63 8.92 -3.21
C PRO A 101 14.84 9.75 -3.68
N PRO A 102 15.68 9.22 -4.60
CA PRO A 102 16.77 10.00 -5.19
C PRO A 102 16.31 11.32 -5.80
N LYS A 103 17.19 12.34 -5.79
CA LYS A 103 16.84 13.72 -6.19
C LYS A 103 16.23 13.81 -7.58
N ASN A 104 16.77 13.02 -8.52
CA ASN A 104 16.38 13.00 -9.93
C ASN A 104 15.26 11.99 -10.25
N TRP A 105 14.72 11.28 -9.26
CA TRP A 105 13.63 10.35 -9.50
C TRP A 105 12.30 11.09 -9.78
N THR A 106 11.62 10.66 -10.83
CA THR A 106 10.30 11.14 -11.25
C THR A 106 9.25 10.03 -11.16
N THR A 107 7.97 10.41 -11.09
CA THR A 107 6.86 9.46 -10.94
C THR A 107 6.63 8.58 -12.17
N SER A 108 7.21 8.94 -13.31
CA SER A 108 7.24 8.14 -14.54
C SER A 108 8.25 6.99 -14.49
N GLN A 109 9.14 6.96 -13.50
CA GLN A 109 10.17 5.95 -13.35
C GLN A 109 9.82 5.00 -12.20
N PRO A 110 10.16 3.70 -12.30
CA PRO A 110 10.10 2.82 -11.14
C PRO A 110 11.04 3.34 -10.03
N LEU A 111 10.68 3.09 -8.77
CA LEU A 111 11.62 3.38 -7.67
C LEU A 111 12.90 2.56 -7.86
N PRO A 112 14.08 3.15 -7.65
CA PRO A 112 15.34 2.47 -7.83
C PRO A 112 15.47 1.31 -6.83
N ARG A 113 16.08 0.22 -7.30
CA ARG A 113 16.21 -1.02 -6.54
C ARG A 113 17.65 -1.52 -6.55
N SER A 114 18.01 -2.21 -5.49
CA SER A 114 19.24 -3.02 -5.40
C SER A 114 18.85 -4.38 -4.85
N GLY A 115 18.96 -5.42 -5.68
CA GLY A 115 18.40 -6.75 -5.39
C GLY A 115 16.90 -6.68 -5.05
N ALA A 116 16.53 -7.21 -3.88
CA ALA A 116 15.15 -7.23 -3.41
C ALA A 116 14.67 -5.91 -2.79
N GLY A 117 15.56 -4.95 -2.52
CA GLY A 117 15.26 -3.73 -1.78
C GLY A 117 15.11 -2.47 -2.63
N PHE A 118 14.55 -1.42 -2.02
CA PHE A 118 14.46 -0.08 -2.62
C PHE A 118 15.62 0.79 -2.16
N THR A 119 16.27 1.47 -3.09
CA THR A 119 17.41 2.35 -2.78
C THR A 119 16.90 3.77 -2.50
N ASP A 120 17.31 4.36 -1.39
CA ASP A 120 16.97 5.75 -1.06
C ASP A 120 18.03 6.76 -1.57
N ARG A 121 17.76 8.04 -1.38
CA ARG A 121 18.65 9.16 -1.77
C ARG A 121 20.06 9.08 -1.18
N PHE A 122 20.21 8.43 -0.03
CA PHE A 122 21.48 8.30 0.68
C PHE A 122 22.19 6.99 0.33
N GLY A 123 21.60 6.18 -0.56
CA GLY A 123 22.12 4.89 -0.97
C GLY A 123 21.81 3.75 0.01
N ASN A 124 20.94 3.96 1.00
CA ASN A 124 20.52 2.85 1.86
C ASN A 124 19.55 1.95 1.10
N VAL A 125 19.58 0.66 1.40
CA VAL A 125 18.72 -0.32 0.74
C VAL A 125 17.67 -0.82 1.72
N TRP A 126 16.41 -0.61 1.37
CA TRP A 126 15.24 -0.96 2.16
C TRP A 126 14.70 -2.32 1.71
N THR A 127 14.96 -3.39 2.45
CA THR A 127 14.44 -4.74 2.21
C THR A 127 13.31 -5.05 3.18
N LYS A 128 12.37 -5.90 2.76
CA LYS A 128 11.33 -6.39 3.68
C LYS A 128 11.95 -7.40 4.63
N GLY A 129 11.86 -7.15 5.93
CA GLY A 129 12.21 -8.08 7.00
C GLY A 129 10.97 -8.62 7.72
N PRO A 130 11.16 -9.57 8.66
CA PRO A 130 10.06 -10.04 9.50
C PRO A 130 9.54 -8.89 10.40
N SER A 131 8.24 -8.91 10.70
CA SER A 131 7.67 -7.95 11.65
C SER A 131 7.95 -8.36 13.08
N ARG A 132 8.36 -7.40 13.92
CA ARG A 132 8.36 -7.51 15.38
C ARG A 132 7.44 -6.46 16.03
N THR A 133 6.83 -5.60 15.21
CA THR A 133 5.92 -4.54 15.60
C THR A 133 4.49 -5.05 15.55
N ALA A 134 3.81 -5.05 16.70
CA ALA A 134 2.42 -5.49 16.80
C ALA A 134 1.51 -4.72 15.82
N GLY A 135 0.68 -5.46 15.08
CA GLY A 135 -0.26 -4.90 14.10
C GLY A 135 0.35 -4.47 12.76
N GLN A 136 1.65 -4.69 12.53
CA GLN A 136 2.29 -4.44 11.24
C GLN A 136 2.69 -5.75 10.57
N ALA A 137 2.45 -5.86 9.26
CA ALA A 137 2.71 -7.08 8.49
C ALA A 137 4.21 -7.38 8.34
N PHE A 138 5.06 -6.36 8.33
CA PHE A 138 6.52 -6.46 8.20
C PHE A 138 7.20 -5.21 8.74
N GLU A 139 8.52 -5.29 8.89
CA GLU A 139 9.39 -4.13 9.11
C GLU A 139 10.35 -3.98 7.92
N TRP A 140 10.79 -2.77 7.65
CA TRP A 140 11.88 -2.53 6.72
C TRP A 140 13.20 -2.82 7.42
N ASP A 141 13.96 -3.77 6.90
CA ASP A 141 15.37 -3.94 7.21
C ASP A 141 16.17 -3.00 6.28
N VAL A 142 16.70 -1.92 6.85
CA VAL A 142 17.39 -0.88 6.10
C VAL A 142 18.89 -1.06 6.25
N GLN A 143 19.50 -1.59 5.19
CA GLN A 143 20.94 -1.76 5.07
C GLN A 143 21.60 -0.40 4.82
N LEU A 144 22.46 0.05 5.73
CA LEU A 144 23.02 1.39 5.72
C LEU A 144 24.21 1.51 4.75
N SER A 145 24.17 2.53 3.90
CA SER A 145 25.31 2.92 3.07
C SER A 145 26.40 3.60 3.91
N LYS A 146 27.55 3.93 3.33
CA LYS A 146 28.57 4.76 4.02
C LYS A 146 27.98 6.06 4.58
N SER A 147 27.10 6.72 3.81
CA SER A 147 26.41 7.94 4.25
C SER A 147 25.37 7.64 5.33
N GLY A 148 24.61 6.54 5.17
CA GLY A 148 23.65 6.08 6.17
C GLY A 148 24.30 5.77 7.51
N LYS A 149 25.44 5.08 7.51
CA LYS A 149 26.20 4.76 8.74
C LYS A 149 26.67 6.02 9.46
N SER A 150 27.16 7.01 8.72
CA SER A 150 27.56 8.30 9.32
C SER A 150 26.40 9.07 9.94
N GLN A 151 25.19 8.98 9.37
CA GLN A 151 24.03 9.76 9.83
C GLN A 151 23.19 9.02 10.88
N LEU A 152 23.04 7.71 10.72
CA LEU A 152 22.07 6.88 11.44
C LEU A 152 22.71 5.69 12.14
N GLY A 153 24.02 5.45 11.96
CA GLY A 153 24.70 4.29 12.52
C GLY A 153 24.67 4.25 14.05
N HIS A 154 24.57 5.41 14.72
CA HIS A 154 24.42 5.48 16.18
C HIS A 154 23.05 4.98 16.67
N PHE A 155 22.05 4.91 15.80
CA PHE A 155 20.79 4.24 16.09
C PHE A 155 20.84 2.74 15.79
N SER A 156 21.91 2.24 15.19
CA SER A 156 22.06 0.82 14.85
C SER A 156 22.80 0.10 15.95
N ARG A 157 22.36 -1.12 16.27
CA ARG A 157 23.02 -1.97 17.27
C ARG A 157 24.41 -2.42 16.81
N ASP A 158 24.59 -2.68 15.52
CA ASP A 158 25.85 -3.14 14.92
C ASP A 158 26.49 -2.11 13.98
N GLY A 159 25.86 -0.93 13.84
CA GLY A 159 26.28 0.12 12.93
C GLY A 159 26.00 -0.17 11.45
N SER A 160 25.35 -1.29 11.10
CA SER A 160 25.22 -1.76 9.71
C SER A 160 23.81 -1.66 9.14
N HIS A 161 22.79 -1.88 9.96
CA HIS A 161 21.39 -1.85 9.52
C HIS A 161 20.44 -1.30 10.59
N LEU A 162 19.23 -0.92 10.17
CA LEU A 162 18.14 -0.49 11.05
C LEU A 162 16.84 -1.21 10.68
N ASN A 163 16.11 -1.69 11.68
CA ASN A 163 14.74 -2.13 11.48
C ASN A 163 13.80 -0.94 11.67
N ILE A 164 12.92 -0.72 10.69
CA ILE A 164 12.04 0.45 10.62
C ILE A 164 10.61 -0.01 10.34
N SER A 165 9.71 0.31 11.26
CA SER A 165 8.26 0.12 11.10
C SER A 165 7.71 0.87 9.87
N LEU A 166 6.52 0.47 9.42
CA LEU A 166 5.80 1.14 8.32
C LEU A 166 5.43 2.60 8.62
N ASP A 167 5.49 2.99 9.90
CA ASP A 167 5.26 4.36 10.37
C ASP A 167 6.56 5.16 10.56
N GLY A 168 7.73 4.61 10.24
CA GLY A 168 9.00 5.32 10.27
C GLY A 168 9.64 5.45 11.65
N LYS A 169 9.34 4.50 12.56
CA LYS A 169 10.01 4.34 13.87
C LYS A 169 11.02 3.21 13.80
N ILE A 170 12.17 3.38 14.47
CA ILE A 170 13.15 2.32 14.69
C ILE A 170 12.56 1.29 15.67
N THR A 171 12.73 -0.01 15.39
CA THR A 171 11.97 -1.09 16.06
C THR A 171 12.83 -2.12 16.81
N HIS A 172 14.16 -2.14 16.62
CA HIS A 172 15.00 -3.01 17.44
C HIS A 172 15.09 -2.50 18.88
N LYS A 173 15.46 -3.40 19.80
CA LYS A 173 15.69 -3.14 21.22
C LYS A 173 17.18 -3.30 21.53
#